data_AF-D9UHR6-F1
#
_entry.id   AF-D9UHR6-F1
#
_cell.length_a   1.000
_cell.length_b   1.000
_cell.length_c   1.000
_cell.angle_alpha   90.00
_cell.angle_beta   90.00
_cell.angle_gamma   90.00
#
_symmetry.space_group_name_H-M   'P 1'
#
loop_
_entity.id
_entity.type
_entity.pdbx_description
1 polymer ?
#
loop_
_entity_poly.entity_id
_entity_poly.type
_entity_poly.pdbx_seq_one_letter_code
_entity_poly.pdbx_strand_id
1 'polypeptide(L)'
;MASHRRSLSTGRTARGAVLTAAAAAALAAVPAAAPAEAAPHPDRQEVRAGLDRLYAQAERATEAYNKSDERADKLRVTVRRSTDAVARAQERVNTMRGAVGSLAAAQYRSGGIDPALALLLTSDPERYLSHAALLDQVGHQRAAELGRLVEARRVLAQDRTEAREALRRLERTREDVARHKRTVEAKLTAARRLLDGLPAGERAAVRDGAGGVGDLAGAAYSRAARGAGLDVPPGTAAVSGRAAAAVAAARSALGRPYVWGASGPGAFDCSGLMQWAWGRAGSGCPRTSQAQAGRGAAGTASRRRAPATSSHTARTRATSACTSAAARSSTPPTRARPCATSPSTCCRSTR
;
A
#
# COMPACT_ATOMS: atom_id res chain seq x y z
N MET A 1 36.09 -37.06 13.88
CA MET A 1 36.17 -37.80 15.16
C MET A 1 35.38 -37.05 16.21
N ALA A 2 34.52 -37.79 16.93
CA ALA A 2 33.79 -37.47 18.19
C ALA A 2 33.00 -36.15 18.27
N SER A 3 31.66 -36.05 18.28
CA SER A 3 30.55 -36.73 18.99
C SER A 3 30.17 -36.12 20.36
N HIS A 4 28.88 -35.75 20.46
CA HIS A 4 28.03 -35.58 21.67
C HIS A 4 28.21 -34.28 22.50
N ARG A 5 27.17 -33.64 23.07
CA ARG A 5 25.80 -34.08 23.44
C ARG A 5 24.86 -32.87 23.64
N ARG A 6 23.56 -33.05 23.34
CA ARG A 6 22.43 -32.21 23.76
C ARG A 6 22.13 -32.40 25.25
N SER A 7 21.55 -31.39 25.90
CA SER A 7 20.64 -31.58 27.03
C SER A 7 19.42 -30.65 26.91
N LEU A 8 18.25 -31.27 26.90
CA LEU A 8 16.94 -30.64 27.09
C LEU A 8 16.56 -30.87 28.55
N SER A 9 16.13 -29.83 29.26
CA SER A 9 15.48 -29.99 30.58
C SER A 9 14.01 -29.61 30.46
N THR A 10 13.17 -30.64 30.49
CA THR A 10 11.74 -30.62 30.72
C THR A 10 11.46 -30.73 32.22
N GLY A 11 10.68 -29.82 32.79
CA GLY A 11 10.12 -29.94 34.13
C GLY A 11 8.59 -29.83 34.10
N ARG A 12 7.91 -30.98 34.14
CA ARG A 12 6.50 -31.10 34.56
C ARG A 12 6.51 -31.71 35.96
N THR A 13 5.83 -31.08 36.91
CA THR A 13 5.37 -31.75 38.14
C THR A 13 3.90 -31.45 38.34
N ALA A 14 3.10 -32.51 38.22
CA ALA A 14 1.73 -32.62 38.70
C ALA A 14 1.71 -33.17 40.13
N ARG A 15 0.54 -33.07 40.77
CA ARG A 15 0.04 -33.62 42.07
C ARG A 15 -0.29 -32.49 43.05
N GLY A 16 -1.44 -32.45 43.72
CA GLY A 16 -2.48 -33.48 43.88
C GLY A 16 -3.80 -32.90 44.36
N ALA A 17 -4.84 -33.71 44.18
CA ALA A 17 -6.19 -33.51 44.68
C ALA A 17 -6.26 -33.81 46.18
N VAL A 18 -7.05 -33.02 46.91
CA VAL A 18 -7.62 -33.42 48.20
C VAL A 18 -9.13 -33.18 48.12
N LEU A 19 -9.86 -34.28 48.18
CA LEU A 19 -11.30 -34.38 48.38
C LEU A 19 -11.59 -34.21 49.87
N THR A 20 -12.48 -33.29 50.23
CA THR A 20 -13.23 -33.38 51.49
C THR A 20 -14.71 -33.33 51.17
N ALA A 21 -15.34 -34.49 51.34
CA ALA A 21 -16.77 -34.66 51.37
C ALA A 21 -17.29 -34.26 52.76
N ALA A 22 -18.30 -33.41 52.81
CA ALA A 22 -19.21 -33.30 53.94
C ALA A 22 -20.62 -33.10 53.39
N ALA A 23 -21.37 -34.20 53.35
CA ALA A 23 -22.81 -34.19 53.12
C ALA A 23 -23.50 -33.83 54.45
N ALA A 24 -24.35 -32.82 54.43
CA ALA A 24 -25.41 -32.65 55.40
C ALA A 24 -26.70 -32.35 54.63
N ALA A 25 -27.66 -33.26 54.77
CA ALA A 25 -29.00 -33.16 54.22
C ALA A 25 -29.79 -32.08 54.95
N ALA A 26 -30.44 -31.20 54.19
CA ALA A 26 -31.61 -30.46 54.64
C ALA A 26 -32.71 -30.63 53.58
N LEU A 27 -33.80 -31.27 53.99
CA LEU A 27 -35.01 -31.45 53.21
C LEU A 27 -35.68 -30.11 52.92
N ALA A 28 -36.22 -30.02 51.69
CA ALA A 28 -37.44 -29.32 51.31
C ALA A 28 -37.61 -27.86 51.74
N ALA A 29 -37.10 -26.95 50.91
CA ALA A 29 -37.87 -25.79 50.49
C ALA A 29 -37.72 -25.71 48.97
N VAL A 30 -38.82 -25.90 48.23
CA VAL A 30 -38.88 -25.55 46.80
C VAL A 30 -38.70 -24.03 46.77
N PRO A 31 -37.57 -23.47 46.28
CA PRO A 31 -37.61 -22.08 45.93
C PRO A 31 -38.59 -22.03 44.76
N ALA A 32 -39.68 -21.26 44.93
CA ALA A 32 -40.52 -20.87 43.82
C ALA A 32 -39.60 -20.54 42.64
N ALA A 33 -39.87 -21.12 41.48
CA ALA A 33 -39.21 -20.76 40.25
C ALA A 33 -39.39 -19.24 40.10
N ALA A 34 -38.37 -18.48 40.54
CA ALA A 34 -38.20 -17.13 40.09
C ALA A 34 -38.18 -17.24 38.57
N PRO A 35 -38.96 -16.42 37.84
CA PRO A 35 -38.79 -16.37 36.41
C PRO A 35 -37.29 -16.18 36.18
N ALA A 36 -36.70 -17.02 35.34
CA ALA A 36 -35.41 -16.70 34.77
C ALA A 36 -35.63 -15.40 34.00
N GLU A 37 -35.48 -14.25 34.68
CA GLU A 37 -35.37 -12.96 34.06
C GLU A 37 -34.16 -13.10 33.14
N ALA A 38 -34.48 -13.28 31.85
CA ALA A 38 -33.52 -13.20 30.79
C ALA A 38 -32.68 -11.96 31.07
N ALA A 39 -31.37 -12.16 31.24
CA ALA A 39 -30.43 -11.06 31.40
C ALA A 39 -30.79 -9.99 30.37
N PRO A 40 -30.91 -8.70 30.75
CA PRO A 40 -31.42 -7.66 29.86
C PRO A 40 -30.67 -7.75 28.54
N HIS A 41 -31.38 -8.09 27.46
CA HIS A 41 -30.77 -8.07 26.15
C HIS A 41 -30.27 -6.64 25.91
N PRO A 42 -29.02 -6.46 25.43
CA PRO A 42 -28.50 -5.13 25.16
C PRO A 42 -29.47 -4.42 24.22
N ASP A 43 -29.81 -3.17 24.54
CA ASP A 43 -30.80 -2.42 23.78
C ASP A 43 -30.41 -2.38 22.29
N ARG A 44 -31.40 -2.49 21.40
CA ARG A 44 -31.17 -2.57 19.95
C ARG A 44 -30.43 -1.33 19.44
N GLN A 45 -30.69 -0.15 20.01
CA GLN A 45 -29.99 1.07 19.62
C GLN A 45 -28.54 1.06 20.09
N GLU A 46 -28.27 0.53 21.28
CA GLU A 46 -26.91 0.36 21.79
C GLU A 46 -26.09 -0.62 20.94
N VAL A 47 -26.68 -1.74 20.52
CA VAL A 47 -26.04 -2.69 19.61
C VAL A 47 -25.76 -2.05 18.25
N ARG A 48 -26.72 -1.30 17.69
CA ARG A 48 -26.53 -0.56 16.44
C ARG A 48 -25.40 0.48 16.56
N ALA A 49 -25.40 1.27 17.62
CA ALA A 49 -24.35 2.25 17.89
C ALA A 49 -22.98 1.60 18.14
N GLY A 50 -22.93 0.41 18.75
CA GLY A 50 -21.73 -0.39 18.91
C GLY A 50 -21.18 -0.90 17.58
N LEU A 51 -22.08 -1.40 16.72
CA LEU A 51 -21.76 -1.91 15.39
C LEU A 51 -21.22 -0.79 14.48
N ASP A 52 -21.90 0.37 14.45
CA ASP A 52 -21.46 1.56 13.71
C ASP A 52 -20.06 2.01 14.16
N ARG A 53 -19.80 2.00 15.48
CA ARG A 53 -18.46 2.31 16.03
C ARG A 53 -17.40 1.31 15.59
N LEU A 54 -17.70 0.00 15.60
CA LEU A 54 -16.77 -1.04 15.18
C LEU A 54 -16.48 -0.99 13.68
N TYR A 55 -17.49 -0.80 12.83
CA TYR A 55 -17.29 -0.60 11.41
C TYR A 55 -16.51 0.67 11.12
N ALA A 56 -16.82 1.80 11.76
CA ALA A 56 -16.03 3.02 11.59
C ALA A 56 -14.56 2.85 11.99
N GLN A 57 -14.26 2.03 13.02
CA GLN A 57 -12.89 1.67 13.38
C GLN A 57 -12.23 0.73 12.37
N ALA A 58 -12.96 -0.27 11.87
CA ALA A 58 -12.49 -1.19 10.83
C ALA A 58 -12.18 -0.46 9.52
N GLU A 59 -13.00 0.51 9.14
CA GLU A 59 -12.77 1.37 7.96
C GLU A 59 -11.49 2.20 8.13
N ARG A 60 -11.28 2.85 9.28
CA ARG A 60 -10.00 3.56 9.55
C ARG A 60 -8.78 2.64 9.49
N ALA A 61 -8.90 1.43 10.02
CA ALA A 61 -7.83 0.43 9.95
C ALA A 61 -7.61 -0.09 8.52
N THR A 62 -8.67 -0.20 7.72
CA THR A 62 -8.61 -0.58 6.29
C THR A 62 -7.91 0.50 5.47
N GLU A 63 -8.17 1.77 5.73
CA GLU A 63 -7.46 2.89 5.10
C GLU A 63 -5.96 2.87 5.42
N ALA A 64 -5.61 2.59 6.68
CA ALA A 64 -4.21 2.44 7.08
C ALA A 64 -3.55 1.21 6.43
N TYR A 65 -4.26 0.08 6.35
CA TYR A 65 -3.82 -1.12 5.63
C TYR A 65 -3.54 -0.80 4.16
N ASN A 66 -4.52 -0.24 3.44
CA ASN A 66 -4.41 0.09 2.02
C ASN A 66 -3.22 1.01 1.75
N LYS A 67 -3.02 2.03 2.61
CA LYS A 67 -1.88 2.95 2.50
C LYS A 67 -0.53 2.26 2.66
N SER A 68 -0.41 1.37 3.65
CA SER A 68 0.82 0.62 3.91
C SER A 68 1.07 -0.41 2.81
N ASP A 69 0.02 -1.04 2.27
CA ASP A 69 0.11 -2.02 1.19
C ASP A 69 0.59 -1.36 -0.12
N GLU A 70 -0.02 -0.24 -0.51
CA GLU A 70 0.44 0.57 -1.66
C GLU A 70 1.90 1.02 -1.51
N ARG A 71 2.32 1.34 -0.28
CA ARG A 71 3.71 1.72 0.01
C ARG A 71 4.64 0.52 -0.09
N ALA A 72 4.24 -0.65 0.39
CA ALA A 72 5.02 -1.88 0.29
C ALA A 72 5.27 -2.27 -1.18
N ASP A 73 4.25 -2.13 -2.03
CA ASP A 73 4.38 -2.38 -3.47
C ASP A 73 5.39 -1.44 -4.15
N LYS A 74 5.32 -0.14 -3.85
CA LYS A 74 6.30 0.84 -4.34
C LYS A 74 7.71 0.52 -3.85
N LEU A 75 7.87 0.19 -2.57
CA LEU A 75 9.17 -0.18 -1.99
C LEU A 75 9.73 -1.47 -2.60
N ARG A 76 8.87 -2.44 -2.97
CA ARG A 76 9.31 -3.67 -3.68
C ARG A 76 10.00 -3.32 -5.00
N VAL A 77 9.45 -2.36 -5.75
CA VAL A 77 10.08 -1.86 -6.99
C VAL A 77 11.40 -1.15 -6.71
N THR A 78 11.45 -0.31 -5.68
CA THR A 78 12.70 0.37 -5.26
C THR A 78 13.79 -0.64 -4.88
N VAL A 79 13.47 -1.65 -4.07
CA VAL A 79 14.41 -2.71 -3.67
C VAL A 79 14.98 -3.43 -4.90
N ARG A 80 14.14 -3.78 -5.87
CA ARG A 80 14.60 -4.40 -7.12
C ARG A 80 15.59 -3.48 -7.85
N ARG A 81 15.20 -2.22 -8.10
CA ARG A 81 16.03 -1.24 -8.80
C ARG A 81 17.38 -1.00 -8.10
N SER A 82 17.39 -0.87 -6.78
CA SER A 82 18.62 -0.68 -6.00
C SER A 82 19.50 -1.93 -6.01
N THR A 83 18.91 -3.13 -5.96
CA THR A 83 19.67 -4.39 -6.08
C THR A 83 20.33 -4.52 -7.45
N ASP A 84 19.60 -4.17 -8.52
CA ASP A 84 20.14 -4.17 -9.88
C ASP A 84 21.28 -3.14 -10.04
N ALA A 85 21.18 -1.99 -9.37
CA ALA A 85 22.23 -0.98 -9.35
C ALA A 85 23.52 -1.51 -8.69
N VAL A 86 23.39 -2.16 -7.52
CA VAL A 86 24.51 -2.82 -6.83
C VAL A 86 25.18 -3.85 -7.73
N ALA A 87 24.41 -4.68 -8.44
CA ALA A 87 24.96 -5.69 -9.34
C ALA A 87 25.79 -5.05 -10.47
N ARG A 88 25.25 -4.04 -11.15
CA ARG A 88 25.98 -3.32 -12.21
C ARG A 88 27.21 -2.58 -11.68
N ALA A 89 27.11 -1.97 -10.49
CA ALA A 89 28.25 -1.30 -9.86
C ALA A 89 29.36 -2.28 -9.49
N GLN A 90 28.98 -3.46 -8.98
CA GLN A 90 29.93 -4.52 -8.65
C GLN A 90 30.66 -5.02 -9.90
N GLU A 91 29.94 -5.23 -11.00
CA GLU A 91 30.52 -5.65 -12.28
C GLU A 91 31.52 -4.61 -12.83
N ARG A 92 31.18 -3.32 -12.78
CA ARG A 92 32.10 -2.23 -13.16
C ARG A 92 33.38 -2.27 -12.32
N VAL A 93 33.25 -2.40 -11.00
CA VAL A 93 34.41 -2.51 -10.10
C VAL A 93 35.25 -3.74 -10.43
N ASN A 94 34.63 -4.90 -10.70
CA ASN A 94 35.35 -6.13 -11.05
C ASN A 94 36.13 -5.97 -12.36
N THR A 95 35.49 -5.38 -13.38
CA THR A 95 36.12 -5.09 -14.68
C THR A 95 37.33 -4.17 -14.52
N MET A 96 37.17 -3.06 -13.80
CA MET A 96 38.27 -2.11 -13.56
C MET A 96 39.39 -2.73 -12.71
N ARG A 97 39.06 -3.57 -11.72
CA ARG A 97 40.07 -4.31 -10.94
C ARG A 97 40.85 -5.29 -11.82
N GLY A 98 40.20 -5.95 -12.77
CA GLY A 98 40.86 -6.82 -13.74
C GLY A 98 41.85 -6.06 -14.61
N ALA A 99 41.44 -4.92 -15.17
CA ALA A 99 42.30 -4.07 -15.99
C ALA A 99 43.53 -3.57 -15.21
N VAL A 100 43.31 -2.97 -14.02
CA VAL A 100 44.41 -2.50 -13.15
C VAL A 100 45.32 -3.66 -12.72
N GLY A 101 44.77 -4.84 -12.44
CA GLY A 101 45.54 -6.03 -12.08
C GLY A 101 46.43 -6.53 -13.23
N SER A 102 45.92 -6.52 -14.47
CA SER A 102 46.72 -6.91 -15.64
C SER A 102 47.90 -5.97 -15.89
N LEU A 103 47.68 -4.66 -15.70
CA LEU A 103 48.71 -3.65 -15.78
C LEU A 103 49.77 -3.83 -14.69
N ALA A 104 49.34 -4.00 -13.43
CA ALA A 104 50.25 -4.22 -12.30
C ALA A 104 51.10 -5.47 -12.51
N ALA A 105 50.50 -6.56 -13.01
CA ALA A 105 51.23 -7.79 -13.33
C ALA A 105 52.24 -7.59 -14.46
N ALA A 106 51.92 -6.79 -15.48
CA ALA A 106 52.87 -6.45 -16.55
C ALA A 106 54.05 -5.64 -16.03
N GLN A 107 53.81 -4.61 -15.21
CA GLN A 107 54.87 -3.81 -14.58
C GLN A 107 55.77 -4.65 -13.66
N TYR A 108 55.18 -5.57 -12.89
CA TYR A 108 55.93 -6.49 -12.03
C TYR A 108 56.86 -7.39 -12.85
N ARG A 109 56.36 -7.99 -13.94
CA ARG A 109 57.18 -8.85 -14.82
C ARG A 109 58.28 -8.10 -15.56
N SER A 110 58.06 -6.83 -15.90
CA SER A 110 59.08 -6.02 -16.57
C SER A 110 60.13 -5.44 -15.61
N GLY A 111 60.05 -5.75 -14.31
CA GLY A 111 61.08 -5.41 -13.33
C GLY A 111 61.20 -3.93 -12.95
N GLY A 112 60.27 -3.08 -13.41
CA GLY A 112 60.14 -1.65 -13.09
C GLY A 112 61.42 -0.92 -12.72
N ILE A 113 62.27 -0.58 -13.70
CA ILE A 113 63.41 0.33 -13.48
C ILE A 113 62.86 1.75 -13.31
N ASP A 114 63.35 2.48 -12.30
CA ASP A 114 62.99 3.89 -12.12
C ASP A 114 63.31 4.69 -13.40
N PRO A 115 62.41 5.55 -13.91
CA PRO A 115 62.63 6.31 -15.14
C PRO A 115 63.90 7.19 -15.12
N ALA A 116 64.32 7.69 -13.95
CA ALA A 116 65.57 8.44 -13.82
C ALA A 116 66.78 7.51 -13.91
N LEU A 117 66.69 6.31 -13.34
CA LEU A 117 67.72 5.29 -13.47
C LEU A 117 67.79 4.73 -14.90
N ALA A 118 66.65 4.60 -15.59
CA ALA A 118 66.58 4.20 -16.99
C ALA A 118 67.24 5.24 -17.92
N LEU A 119 67.10 6.54 -17.63
CA LEU A 119 67.80 7.61 -18.36
C LEU A 119 69.30 7.63 -18.07
N LEU A 120 69.75 7.29 -16.86
CA LEU A 120 71.17 7.20 -16.51
C LEU A 120 71.86 5.98 -17.15
N LEU A 121 71.13 4.89 -17.36
CA LEU A 121 71.65 3.63 -17.88
C LEU A 121 71.46 3.45 -19.40
N THR A 122 70.72 4.34 -20.07
CA THR A 122 70.49 4.24 -21.52
C THR A 122 71.72 4.63 -22.32
N SER A 123 71.98 3.91 -23.40
CA SER A 123 73.06 4.21 -24.37
C SER A 123 72.66 5.30 -25.37
N ASP A 124 71.37 5.65 -25.44
CA ASP A 124 70.79 6.60 -26.40
C ASP A 124 69.78 7.52 -25.66
N PRO A 125 70.26 8.61 -25.04
CA PRO A 125 69.43 9.49 -24.22
C PRO A 125 68.46 10.33 -25.05
N GLU A 126 68.81 10.70 -26.28
CA GLU A 126 67.95 11.48 -27.18
C GLU A 126 66.72 10.66 -27.59
N ARG A 127 66.91 9.38 -27.95
CA ARG A 127 65.79 8.47 -28.19
C ARG A 127 64.95 8.26 -26.95
N TYR A 128 65.53 8.13 -25.76
CA TYR A 128 64.75 8.01 -24.53
C TYR A 128 63.84 9.23 -24.29
N LEU A 129 64.39 10.44 -24.41
CA LEU A 129 63.63 11.68 -24.25
C LEU A 129 62.51 11.83 -25.29
N SER A 130 62.73 11.38 -26.53
CA SER A 130 61.67 11.37 -27.57
C SER A 130 60.49 10.45 -27.22
N HIS A 131 60.71 9.39 -26.43
CA HIS A 131 59.66 8.48 -25.94
C HIS A 131 59.11 8.89 -24.57
N ALA A 132 59.76 9.80 -23.85
CA ALA A 132 59.36 10.19 -22.50
C ALA A 132 57.97 10.83 -22.46
N ALA A 133 57.62 11.65 -23.46
CA ALA A 133 56.28 12.22 -23.58
C ALA A 133 55.17 11.15 -23.72
N LEU A 134 55.46 10.07 -24.45
CA LEU A 134 54.53 8.94 -24.59
C LEU A 134 54.37 8.19 -23.27
N LEU A 135 55.47 7.95 -22.54
CA LEU A 135 55.44 7.30 -21.23
C LEU A 135 54.69 8.13 -20.19
N ASP A 136 54.85 9.46 -20.21
CA ASP A 136 54.13 10.38 -19.35
C ASP A 136 52.62 10.37 -19.64
N GLN A 137 52.22 10.38 -20.92
CA GLN A 137 50.82 10.26 -21.30
C GLN A 137 50.20 8.93 -20.83
N VAL A 138 50.94 7.83 -20.95
CA VAL A 138 50.53 6.52 -20.42
C VAL A 138 50.40 6.57 -18.88
N GLY A 139 51.33 7.24 -18.19
CA GLY A 139 51.27 7.46 -16.74
C GLY A 139 50.00 8.19 -16.31
N HIS A 140 49.65 9.28 -16.99
CA HIS A 140 48.42 10.04 -16.75
C HIS A 140 47.16 9.18 -16.99
N GLN A 141 47.13 8.37 -18.05
CA GLN A 141 46.01 7.45 -18.31
C GLN A 141 45.83 6.42 -17.19
N ARG A 142 46.94 5.85 -16.69
CA ARG A 142 46.92 4.88 -15.57
C ARG A 142 46.43 5.51 -14.26
N ALA A 143 46.88 6.72 -13.96
CA ALA A 143 46.41 7.47 -12.80
C ALA A 143 44.90 7.75 -12.90
N ALA A 144 44.40 8.13 -14.09
CA ALA A 144 42.98 8.34 -14.33
C ALA A 144 42.15 7.05 -14.19
N GLU A 145 42.66 5.90 -14.60
CA GLU A 145 42.02 4.59 -14.40
C GLU A 145 41.89 4.21 -12.91
N LEU A 146 42.95 4.43 -12.13
CA LEU A 146 42.92 4.24 -10.68
C LEU A 146 41.89 5.16 -10.02
N GLY A 147 41.85 6.44 -10.41
CA GLY A 147 40.85 7.39 -9.96
C GLY A 147 39.42 6.92 -10.25
N ARG A 148 39.15 6.45 -11.49
CA ARG A 148 37.85 5.88 -11.87
C ARG A 148 37.48 4.64 -11.04
N LEU A 149 38.43 3.77 -10.71
CA LEU A 149 38.19 2.62 -9.86
C LEU A 149 37.84 3.02 -8.41
N VAL A 150 38.55 4.00 -7.85
CA VAL A 150 38.25 4.53 -6.50
C VAL A 150 36.83 5.09 -6.47
N GLU A 151 36.44 5.85 -7.49
CA GLU A 151 35.09 6.40 -7.58
C GLU A 151 34.03 5.31 -7.77
N ALA A 152 34.27 4.32 -8.64
CA ALA A 152 33.37 3.18 -8.81
C ALA A 152 33.16 2.39 -7.51
N ARG A 153 34.19 2.26 -6.66
CA ARG A 153 34.08 1.64 -5.32
C ARG A 153 33.23 2.48 -4.37
N ARG A 154 33.33 3.80 -4.40
CA ARG A 154 32.49 4.71 -3.60
C ARG A 154 31.02 4.60 -4.01
N VAL A 155 30.73 4.66 -5.32
CA VAL A 155 29.38 4.45 -5.86
C VAL A 155 28.81 3.10 -5.44
N LEU A 156 29.59 2.02 -5.55
CA LEU A 156 29.15 0.69 -5.09
C LEU A 156 28.83 0.66 -3.59
N ALA A 157 29.62 1.33 -2.74
CA ALA A 157 29.36 1.40 -1.31
C ALA A 157 28.07 2.17 -1.00
N GLN A 158 27.82 3.27 -1.73
CA GLN A 158 26.58 4.02 -1.65
C GLN A 158 25.37 3.17 -2.08
N ASP A 159 25.42 2.56 -3.27
CA ASP A 159 24.35 1.71 -3.80
C ASP A 159 23.99 0.57 -2.83
N ARG A 160 25.00 -0.04 -2.19
CA ARG A 160 24.79 -1.08 -1.16
C ARG A 160 24.06 -0.55 0.07
N THR A 161 24.37 0.68 0.49
CA THR A 161 23.71 1.33 1.62
C THR A 161 22.25 1.64 1.30
N GLU A 162 22.00 2.22 0.13
CA GLU A 162 20.64 2.53 -0.35
C GLU A 162 19.78 1.27 -0.49
N ALA A 163 20.34 0.18 -1.05
CA ALA A 163 19.64 -1.10 -1.17
C ALA A 163 19.25 -1.69 0.19
N ARG A 164 20.17 -1.66 1.18
CA ARG A 164 19.90 -2.13 2.55
C ARG A 164 18.82 -1.29 3.23
N GLU A 165 18.85 0.02 3.04
CA GLU A 165 17.81 0.89 3.58
C GLU A 165 16.45 0.67 2.94
N ALA A 166 16.40 0.51 1.62
CA ALA A 166 15.16 0.20 0.92
C ALA A 166 14.55 -1.11 1.42
N LEU A 167 15.38 -2.13 1.68
CA LEU A 167 14.96 -3.40 2.24
C LEU A 167 14.39 -3.24 3.66
N ARG A 168 15.11 -2.54 4.56
CA ARG A 168 14.63 -2.27 5.92
C ARG A 168 13.29 -1.51 5.92
N ARG A 169 13.12 -0.54 5.01
CA ARG A 169 11.85 0.19 4.85
C ARG A 169 10.73 -0.74 4.39
N LEU A 170 11.01 -1.65 3.46
CA LEU A 170 10.04 -2.64 2.99
C LEU A 170 9.61 -3.59 4.10
N GLU A 171 10.56 -4.11 4.89
CA GLU A 171 10.29 -5.00 6.02
C GLU A 171 9.37 -4.35 7.05
N ARG A 172 9.72 -3.15 7.51
CA ARG A 172 8.88 -2.38 8.45
C ARG A 172 7.46 -2.14 7.91
N THR A 173 7.36 -1.79 6.62
CA THR A 173 6.06 -1.55 5.98
C THR A 173 5.23 -2.84 5.88
N ARG A 174 5.85 -4.00 5.64
CA ARG A 174 5.16 -5.30 5.65
C ARG A 174 4.61 -5.65 7.03
N GLU A 175 5.35 -5.32 8.08
CA GLU A 175 4.85 -5.48 9.44
C GLU A 175 3.65 -4.55 9.72
N ASP A 176 3.68 -3.31 9.22
CA ASP A 176 2.53 -2.38 9.31
C ASP A 176 1.30 -2.97 8.62
N VAL A 177 1.47 -3.51 7.41
CA VAL A 177 0.39 -4.21 6.67
C VAL A 177 -0.19 -5.34 7.52
N ALA A 178 0.66 -6.21 8.09
CA ALA A 178 0.21 -7.31 8.94
C ALA A 178 -0.47 -6.84 10.24
N ARG A 179 0.01 -5.76 10.86
CA ARG A 179 -0.61 -5.14 12.05
C ARG A 179 -2.00 -4.57 11.73
N HIS A 180 -2.12 -3.81 10.64
CA HIS A 180 -3.40 -3.23 10.23
C HIS A 180 -4.40 -4.31 9.84
N LYS A 181 -3.97 -5.35 9.11
CA LYS A 181 -4.82 -6.51 8.78
C LYS A 181 -5.41 -7.16 10.03
N ARG A 182 -4.56 -7.50 11.01
CA ARG A 182 -5.02 -8.06 12.29
C ARG A 182 -6.01 -7.15 13.02
N THR A 183 -5.79 -5.84 12.96
CA THR A 183 -6.71 -4.87 13.57
C THR A 183 -8.06 -4.89 12.88
N VAL A 184 -8.10 -4.92 11.54
CA VAL A 184 -9.37 -5.01 10.80
C VAL A 184 -10.09 -6.31 11.13
N GLU A 185 -9.41 -7.45 11.05
CA GLU A 185 -9.98 -8.78 11.36
C GLU A 185 -10.53 -8.83 12.79
N ALA A 186 -9.82 -8.27 13.76
CA ALA A 186 -10.28 -8.18 15.15
C ALA A 186 -11.55 -7.32 15.30
N LYS A 187 -11.62 -6.17 14.61
CA LYS A 187 -12.81 -5.30 14.65
C LYS A 187 -14.02 -5.94 13.96
N LEU A 188 -13.81 -6.62 12.83
CA LEU A 188 -14.87 -7.36 12.14
C LEU A 188 -15.35 -8.56 12.95
N THR A 189 -14.44 -9.27 13.63
CA THR A 189 -14.79 -10.36 14.55
C THR A 189 -15.60 -9.85 15.74
N ALA A 190 -15.21 -8.72 16.33
CA ALA A 190 -15.98 -8.08 17.41
C ALA A 190 -17.38 -7.64 16.93
N ALA A 191 -17.47 -7.08 15.73
CA ALA A 191 -18.75 -6.70 15.12
C ALA A 191 -19.65 -7.92 14.91
N ARG A 192 -19.08 -9.03 14.44
CA ARG A 192 -19.81 -10.29 14.27
C ARG A 192 -20.31 -10.86 15.59
N ARG A 193 -19.48 -10.88 16.64
CA ARG A 193 -19.88 -11.32 17.99
C ARG A 193 -21.00 -10.46 18.56
N LEU A 194 -20.94 -9.15 18.35
CA LEU A 194 -21.98 -8.22 18.79
C LEU A 194 -23.32 -8.50 18.07
N LEU A 195 -23.27 -8.76 16.76
CA LEU A 195 -24.45 -9.17 15.98
C LEU A 195 -24.99 -10.53 16.43
N ASP A 196 -24.13 -11.53 16.63
CA ASP A 196 -24.52 -12.89 17.01
C ASP A 196 -25.11 -12.96 18.43
N GLY A 197 -24.90 -11.93 19.26
CA GLY A 197 -25.54 -11.77 20.57
C GLY A 197 -27.01 -11.31 20.52
N LEU A 198 -27.53 -10.90 19.36
CA LEU A 198 -28.93 -10.51 19.18
C LEU A 198 -29.83 -11.71 18.82
N PRO A 199 -31.10 -11.74 19.26
CA PRO A 199 -32.10 -12.70 18.79
C PRO A 199 -32.24 -12.68 17.26
N ALA A 200 -32.60 -13.82 16.65
CA ALA A 200 -32.64 -13.98 15.19
C ALA A 200 -33.52 -12.93 14.48
N GLY A 201 -34.68 -12.58 15.06
CA GLY A 201 -35.57 -11.55 14.51
C GLY A 201 -34.96 -10.15 14.52
N GLU A 202 -34.17 -9.82 15.54
CA GLU A 202 -33.51 -8.51 15.65
C GLU A 202 -32.28 -8.40 14.74
N ARG A 203 -31.55 -9.51 14.55
CA ARG A 203 -30.45 -9.59 13.58
C ARG A 203 -30.92 -9.31 12.15
N ALA A 204 -32.10 -9.81 11.77
CA ALA A 204 -32.71 -9.52 10.46
C ALA A 204 -33.06 -8.03 10.32
N ALA A 205 -33.70 -7.44 11.33
CA ALA A 205 -34.03 -6.01 11.33
C ALA A 205 -32.80 -5.08 11.25
N VAL A 206 -31.69 -5.43 11.92
CA VAL A 206 -30.42 -4.67 11.82
C VAL A 206 -29.77 -4.83 10.44
N ARG A 207 -29.86 -6.02 9.82
CA ARG A 207 -29.35 -6.28 8.47
C ARG A 207 -30.16 -5.53 7.40
N ASP A 208 -31.49 -5.54 7.51
CA ASP A 208 -32.39 -4.93 6.54
C ASP A 208 -32.46 -3.40 6.70
N GLY A 209 -32.28 -2.90 7.92
CA GLY A 209 -32.16 -1.46 8.21
C GLY A 209 -30.91 -0.79 7.62
N ALA A 210 -29.92 -1.56 7.14
CA ALA A 210 -28.80 -1.07 6.35
C ALA A 210 -29.16 -0.86 4.87
N GLY A 211 -30.31 -1.38 4.40
CA GLY A 211 -30.83 -1.19 3.04
C GLY A 211 -31.47 0.19 2.78
N GLY A 212 -31.73 0.98 3.83
CA GLY A 212 -32.29 2.34 3.73
C GLY A 212 -31.31 3.44 3.28
N VAL A 213 -30.09 3.08 2.88
CA VAL A 213 -29.07 4.03 2.38
C VAL A 213 -29.45 4.70 1.06
N GLY A 214 -30.40 4.14 0.30
CA GLY A 214 -30.92 4.76 -0.93
C GLY A 214 -31.57 6.12 -0.68
N ASP A 215 -32.42 6.21 0.35
CA ASP A 215 -33.17 7.44 0.67
C ASP A 215 -32.33 8.45 1.45
N LEU A 216 -31.44 7.97 2.32
CA LEU A 216 -30.52 8.82 3.08
C LEU A 216 -29.43 9.44 2.21
N ALA A 217 -28.95 8.74 1.17
CA ALA A 217 -27.97 9.30 0.23
C ALA A 217 -28.60 10.41 -0.64
N GLY A 218 -29.86 10.24 -1.07
CA GLY A 218 -30.61 11.29 -1.78
C GLY A 218 -30.85 12.54 -0.91
N ALA A 219 -31.21 12.34 0.37
CA ALA A 219 -31.39 13.42 1.33
C ALA A 219 -30.08 14.13 1.70
N ALA A 220 -28.98 13.39 1.86
CA ALA A 220 -27.66 13.94 2.16
C ALA A 220 -27.05 14.71 0.98
N TYR A 221 -27.23 14.23 -0.25
CA TYR A 221 -26.85 14.95 -1.47
C TYR A 221 -27.62 16.27 -1.59
N SER A 222 -28.94 16.23 -1.39
CA SER A 222 -29.80 17.42 -1.41
C SER A 222 -29.42 18.44 -0.33
N ARG A 223 -29.02 17.97 0.86
CA ARG A 223 -28.55 18.83 1.96
C ARG A 223 -27.18 19.45 1.67
N ALA A 224 -26.27 18.70 1.04
CA ALA A 224 -24.96 19.19 0.64
C ALA A 224 -25.04 20.22 -0.51
N ALA A 225 -25.96 20.02 -1.46
CA ALA A 225 -26.23 20.98 -2.55
C ALA A 225 -26.80 22.31 -2.01
N ARG A 226 -27.77 22.25 -1.10
CA ARG A 226 -28.34 23.44 -0.43
C ARG A 226 -27.31 24.20 0.42
N GLY A 227 -26.43 23.48 1.13
CA GLY A 227 -25.34 24.10 1.90
C GLY A 227 -24.25 24.76 1.06
N ALA A 228 -24.17 24.45 -0.24
CA ALA A 228 -23.24 25.05 -1.19
C ALA A 228 -23.83 26.24 -1.97
N GLY A 229 -25.09 26.63 -1.71
CA GLY A 229 -25.77 27.70 -2.43
C GLY A 229 -26.00 27.40 -3.91
N LEU A 230 -25.90 26.13 -4.31
CA LEU A 230 -26.22 25.68 -5.66
C LEU A 230 -27.71 25.36 -5.71
N ASP A 231 -28.47 26.25 -6.35
CA ASP A 231 -29.88 26.00 -6.64
C ASP A 231 -29.94 24.97 -7.78
N VAL A 232 -30.05 23.69 -7.39
CA VAL A 232 -30.13 22.58 -8.34
C VAL A 232 -31.58 22.13 -8.39
N PRO A 233 -32.32 22.39 -9.49
CA PRO A 233 -33.64 21.82 -9.70
C PRO A 233 -33.59 20.29 -9.60
N PRO A 234 -34.69 19.62 -9.19
CA PRO A 234 -34.75 18.17 -9.21
C PRO A 234 -34.47 17.69 -10.65
N GLY A 235 -33.31 17.08 -10.89
CA GLY A 235 -32.98 16.44 -12.17
C GLY A 235 -31.82 17.05 -12.99
N THR A 236 -31.19 18.17 -12.59
CA THR A 236 -30.15 18.79 -13.45
C THR A 236 -28.93 19.33 -12.69
N ALA A 237 -28.32 18.53 -11.81
CA ALA A 237 -26.87 18.62 -11.74
C ALA A 237 -26.35 17.93 -13.00
N ALA A 238 -25.54 18.59 -13.84
CA ALA A 238 -24.80 17.91 -14.89
C ALA A 238 -23.80 16.96 -14.22
N VAL A 239 -24.30 15.81 -13.77
CA VAL A 239 -23.51 14.65 -13.40
C VAL A 239 -22.78 14.32 -14.70
N SER A 240 -21.48 14.60 -14.78
CA SER A 240 -20.68 14.23 -15.96
C SER A 240 -21.07 12.81 -16.39
N GLY A 241 -21.19 12.53 -17.70
CA GLY A 241 -21.66 11.21 -18.16
C GLY A 241 -20.91 10.04 -17.49
N ARG A 242 -19.64 10.27 -17.12
CA ARG A 242 -18.83 9.35 -16.32
C ARG A 242 -19.32 9.16 -14.88
N ALA A 243 -19.68 10.23 -14.17
CA ALA A 243 -20.24 10.10 -12.83
C ALA A 243 -21.60 9.37 -12.84
N ALA A 244 -22.42 9.59 -13.89
CA ALA A 244 -23.66 8.86 -14.07
C ALA A 244 -23.40 7.37 -14.35
N ALA A 245 -22.42 7.07 -15.22
CA ALA A 245 -21.97 5.71 -15.50
C ALA A 245 -21.39 5.00 -14.25
N ALA A 246 -20.63 5.71 -13.41
CA ALA A 246 -20.08 5.16 -12.18
C ALA A 246 -21.19 4.83 -11.16
N VAL A 247 -22.18 5.72 -11.00
CA VAL A 247 -23.35 5.45 -10.15
C VAL A 247 -24.17 4.28 -10.71
N ALA A 248 -24.40 4.22 -12.02
CA ALA A 248 -25.10 3.09 -12.65
C ALA A 248 -24.36 1.77 -12.43
N ALA A 249 -23.03 1.77 -12.58
CA ALA A 249 -22.20 0.61 -12.27
C ALA A 249 -22.35 0.21 -10.80
N ALA A 250 -22.17 1.14 -9.86
CA ALA A 250 -22.33 0.85 -8.42
C ALA A 250 -23.73 0.29 -8.08
N ARG A 251 -24.80 0.81 -8.70
CA ARG A 251 -26.17 0.29 -8.53
C ARG A 251 -26.32 -1.13 -9.06
N SER A 252 -25.64 -1.49 -10.15
CA SER A 252 -25.63 -2.87 -10.67
C SER A 252 -24.93 -3.87 -9.74
N ALA A 253 -24.23 -3.39 -8.70
CA ALA A 253 -23.61 -4.23 -7.68
C ALA A 253 -24.49 -4.42 -6.43
N LEU A 254 -25.67 -3.80 -6.36
CA LEU A 254 -26.61 -4.02 -5.26
C LEU A 254 -26.97 -5.51 -5.14
N GLY A 255 -27.06 -6.01 -3.91
CA GLY A 255 -27.31 -7.42 -3.62
C GLY A 255 -26.06 -8.32 -3.62
N ARG A 256 -24.89 -7.83 -4.07
CA ARG A 256 -23.64 -8.59 -3.92
C ARG A 256 -23.16 -8.65 -2.46
N PRO A 257 -22.44 -9.73 -2.09
CA PRO A 257 -21.85 -9.83 -0.76
C PRO A 257 -20.76 -8.78 -0.52
N TYR A 258 -20.75 -8.20 0.69
CA TYR A 258 -19.62 -7.43 1.19
C TYR A 258 -18.53 -8.39 1.68
N VAL A 259 -17.34 -8.31 1.09
CA VAL A 259 -16.18 -9.12 1.48
C VAL A 259 -14.98 -8.18 1.61
N TRP A 260 -14.41 -8.09 2.82
CA TRP A 260 -13.26 -7.22 3.08
C TRP A 260 -12.08 -7.58 2.17
N GLY A 261 -11.49 -6.58 1.49
CA GLY A 261 -10.43 -6.77 0.51
C GLY A 261 -10.91 -7.05 -0.92
N ALA A 262 -12.19 -7.33 -1.14
CA ALA A 262 -12.71 -7.66 -2.47
C ALA A 262 -12.86 -6.44 -3.37
N SER A 263 -12.48 -6.58 -4.65
CA SER A 263 -12.57 -5.53 -5.67
C SER A 263 -13.46 -5.90 -6.86
N GLY A 264 -14.31 -6.93 -6.70
CA GLY A 264 -15.26 -7.38 -7.72
C GLY A 264 -14.75 -8.46 -8.69
N PRO A 265 -15.60 -8.90 -9.63
CA PRO A 265 -17.02 -8.60 -9.71
C PRO A 265 -17.89 -9.60 -8.94
N GLY A 266 -17.40 -10.47 -8.06
CA GLY A 266 -18.28 -11.36 -7.26
C GLY A 266 -18.74 -10.75 -5.93
N ALA A 267 -17.88 -9.92 -5.34
CA ALA A 267 -18.04 -9.33 -4.02
C ALA A 267 -17.24 -8.02 -3.95
N PHE A 268 -17.55 -7.14 -3.00
CA PHE A 268 -16.84 -5.86 -2.86
C PHE A 268 -16.59 -5.49 -1.40
N ASP A 269 -15.49 -4.78 -1.15
CA ASP A 269 -15.41 -3.85 -0.02
C ASP A 269 -15.76 -2.41 -0.47
N CYS A 270 -15.79 -1.47 0.48
CA CYS A 270 -16.11 -0.06 0.24
C CYS A 270 -15.25 0.58 -0.88
N SER A 271 -13.93 0.38 -0.82
CA SER A 271 -12.95 0.93 -1.76
C SER A 271 -12.91 0.18 -3.09
N GLY A 272 -13.14 -1.14 -3.07
CA GLY A 272 -13.20 -2.02 -4.22
C GLY A 272 -14.40 -1.73 -5.09
N LEU A 273 -15.58 -1.47 -4.49
CA LEU A 273 -16.76 -1.03 -5.22
C LEU A 273 -16.50 0.31 -5.93
N MET A 274 -15.88 1.27 -5.23
CA MET A 274 -15.56 2.57 -5.81
C MET A 274 -14.58 2.46 -6.98
N GLN A 275 -13.51 1.67 -6.83
CA GLN A 275 -12.54 1.42 -7.91
C GLN A 275 -13.20 0.77 -9.12
N TRP A 276 -14.03 -0.24 -8.90
CA TRP A 276 -14.72 -0.95 -9.98
C TRP A 276 -15.75 -0.06 -10.70
N ALA A 277 -16.56 0.69 -9.95
CA ALA A 277 -17.58 1.58 -10.50
C ALA A 277 -16.97 2.70 -11.35
N TRP A 278 -15.92 3.37 -10.87
CA TRP A 278 -15.22 4.40 -11.65
C TRP A 278 -14.43 3.81 -12.82
N GLY A 279 -13.87 2.61 -12.66
CA GLY A 279 -13.24 1.87 -13.75
C GLY A 279 -14.20 1.61 -14.91
N ARG A 280 -15.47 1.27 -14.61
CA ARG A 280 -16.54 1.11 -15.61
C ARG A 280 -16.92 2.42 -16.29
N ALA A 281 -16.72 3.54 -15.62
CA ALA A 281 -16.87 4.88 -16.19
C ALA A 281 -15.60 5.39 -16.92
N GLY A 282 -14.59 4.53 -17.11
CA GLY A 282 -13.34 4.87 -17.79
C GLY A 282 -12.43 5.82 -17.00
N SER A 283 -12.56 5.86 -15.66
CA SER A 283 -11.73 6.71 -14.79
C SER A 283 -11.08 5.89 -13.67
N GLY A 284 -9.77 6.04 -13.49
CA GLY A 284 -9.07 5.40 -12.36
C GLY A 284 -9.37 6.09 -11.03
N CYS A 285 -9.85 5.33 -10.05
CA CYS A 285 -10.02 5.79 -8.67
C CYS A 285 -8.93 5.18 -7.78
N PRO A 286 -8.15 5.96 -7.01
CA PRO A 286 -7.24 5.40 -6.00
C PRO A 286 -8.01 4.62 -4.93
N ARG A 287 -7.37 3.61 -4.33
CA ARG A 287 -7.99 2.80 -3.28
C ARG A 287 -8.17 3.57 -1.97
N THR A 288 -7.22 4.44 -1.62
CA THR A 288 -7.24 5.20 -0.35
C THR A 288 -8.01 6.52 -0.45
N SER A 289 -8.77 6.84 0.59
CA SER A 289 -9.53 8.09 0.74
C SER A 289 -8.65 9.34 0.72
N GLN A 290 -7.43 9.27 1.25
CA GLN A 290 -6.50 10.41 1.22
C GLN A 290 -5.99 10.69 -0.21
N ALA A 291 -5.71 9.65 -0.99
CA ALA A 291 -5.34 9.81 -2.39
C ALA A 291 -6.52 10.29 -3.24
N GLN A 292 -7.74 9.88 -2.91
CA GLN A 292 -8.96 10.41 -3.53
C GLN A 292 -9.13 11.89 -3.20
N ALA A 293 -8.98 12.31 -1.94
CA ALA A 293 -9.13 13.71 -1.51
C ALA A 293 -8.19 14.65 -2.26
N GLY A 294 -6.94 14.24 -2.51
CA GLY A 294 -5.97 14.99 -3.29
C GLY A 294 -6.29 15.13 -4.79
N ARG A 295 -7.25 14.35 -5.32
CA ARG A 295 -7.71 14.45 -6.72
C ARG A 295 -8.85 15.46 -6.93
N GLY A 296 -9.45 15.97 -5.85
CA GLY A 296 -10.41 17.06 -5.94
C GLY A 296 -9.68 18.38 -6.06
N ALA A 297 -9.97 19.19 -7.08
CA ALA A 297 -9.54 20.58 -7.08
C ALA A 297 -10.14 21.26 -5.84
N ALA A 298 -9.32 21.95 -5.06
CA ALA A 298 -9.82 22.92 -4.10
C ALA A 298 -10.65 23.94 -4.89
N GLY A 299 -11.98 23.82 -4.85
CA GLY A 299 -12.84 24.88 -5.34
C GLY A 299 -12.41 26.15 -4.61
N THR A 300 -12.09 27.20 -5.35
CA THR A 300 -11.82 28.54 -4.80
C THR A 300 -12.98 28.90 -3.89
N ALA A 301 -12.79 28.76 -2.60
CA ALA A 301 -13.67 29.34 -1.61
C ALA A 301 -13.51 30.85 -1.78
N SER A 302 -14.47 31.50 -2.44
CA SER A 302 -14.55 32.95 -2.36
C SER A 302 -14.65 33.28 -0.87
N ARG A 303 -13.70 34.09 -0.42
CA ARG A 303 -13.50 34.46 0.96
C ARG A 303 -14.64 35.40 1.36
N ARG A 304 -15.85 34.90 1.61
CA ARG A 304 -16.85 35.69 2.36
C ARG A 304 -16.36 35.75 3.79
N ARG A 305 -15.77 36.89 4.12
CA ARG A 305 -15.42 37.30 5.48
C ARG A 305 -16.75 37.37 6.26
N ALA A 306 -16.98 36.42 7.15
CA ALA A 306 -18.02 36.48 8.17
C ALA A 306 -17.34 36.23 9.54
N PRO A 307 -17.78 36.91 10.60
CA PRO A 307 -17.02 37.08 11.83
C PRO A 307 -16.89 35.77 12.60
N ALA A 308 -15.79 35.68 13.35
CA ALA A 308 -15.37 34.49 14.07
C ALA A 308 -16.36 34.11 15.18
N THR A 309 -17.00 32.95 15.06
CA THR A 309 -17.38 32.10 16.21
C THR A 309 -17.38 30.62 15.83
N SER A 310 -16.82 29.81 16.74
CA SER A 310 -16.94 28.35 16.88
C SER A 310 -16.40 27.44 15.77
N SER A 311 -15.18 26.98 16.01
CA SER A 311 -14.52 25.80 15.46
C SER A 311 -15.26 24.51 15.87
N HIS A 312 -16.08 23.89 15.01
CA HIS A 312 -16.43 22.46 15.10
C HIS A 312 -17.22 21.91 13.88
N THR A 313 -16.78 22.10 12.63
CA THR A 313 -17.36 21.33 11.50
C THR A 313 -16.43 21.23 10.29
N ALA A 314 -15.41 20.39 10.38
CA ALA A 314 -14.55 20.05 9.24
C ALA A 314 -14.31 18.54 9.18
N ARG A 315 -15.37 17.76 8.91
CA ARG A 315 -15.20 16.34 8.55
C ARG A 315 -16.37 15.76 7.76
N THR A 316 -16.74 16.41 6.66
CA THR A 316 -17.71 15.88 5.68
C THR A 316 -17.37 16.35 4.26
N ARG A 317 -16.18 15.99 3.77
CA ARG A 317 -15.82 16.09 2.34
C ARG A 317 -14.95 14.90 1.94
N ALA A 318 -15.57 13.75 1.70
CA ALA A 318 -14.87 12.56 1.17
C ALA A 318 -15.49 12.00 -0.12
N THR A 319 -16.70 12.41 -0.51
CA THR A 319 -17.43 11.80 -1.64
C THR A 319 -17.35 12.55 -2.97
N SER A 320 -16.76 13.75 -3.03
CA SER A 320 -16.83 14.64 -4.22
C SER A 320 -15.60 14.63 -5.14
N ALA A 321 -14.51 13.95 -4.76
CA ALA A 321 -13.21 14.17 -5.39
C ALA A 321 -13.04 13.47 -6.75
N CYS A 322 -13.52 12.24 -6.93
CA CYS A 322 -13.44 11.55 -8.23
C CYS A 322 -14.38 12.15 -9.29
N THR A 323 -15.54 12.65 -8.87
CA THR A 323 -16.51 13.33 -9.74
C THR A 323 -15.94 14.60 -10.40
N SER A 324 -15.09 15.32 -9.68
CA SER A 324 -14.54 16.62 -10.11
C SER A 324 -13.45 16.51 -11.18
N ALA A 325 -12.77 15.35 -11.28
CA ALA A 325 -11.76 15.09 -12.32
C ALA A 325 -12.41 14.71 -13.67
N ALA A 326 -13.55 14.04 -13.63
CA ALA A 326 -14.29 13.60 -14.83
C ALA A 326 -14.94 14.76 -15.60
N ALA A 327 -15.29 15.85 -14.93
CA ALA A 327 -15.96 17.02 -15.52
C ALA A 327 -15.05 17.91 -16.41
N ARG A 328 -13.72 17.70 -16.41
CA ARG A 328 -12.77 18.56 -17.14
C ARG A 328 -12.24 17.99 -18.46
N SER A 329 -12.61 16.77 -18.84
CA SER A 329 -12.12 16.11 -20.08
C SER A 329 -13.14 16.08 -21.22
N SER A 330 -14.17 16.93 -21.18
CA SER A 330 -15.04 17.20 -22.31
C SER A 330 -14.43 18.26 -23.23
N THR A 331 -13.53 17.83 -24.12
CA THR A 331 -13.19 18.54 -25.36
C THR A 331 -14.06 17.93 -26.48
N PRO A 332 -14.71 18.72 -27.35
CA PRO A 332 -15.59 18.17 -28.39
C PRO A 332 -14.78 17.45 -29.50
N PRO A 333 -15.35 16.45 -30.19
CA PRO A 333 -14.63 15.72 -31.23
C PRO A 333 -14.55 16.56 -32.51
N THR A 334 -13.34 16.87 -32.96
CA THR A 334 -13.09 17.34 -34.33
C THR A 334 -13.16 16.16 -35.31
N ARG A 335 -13.71 16.47 -36.49
CA ARG A 335 -14.16 15.58 -37.55
C ARG A 335 -13.12 14.59 -38.08
N ALA A 336 -13.66 13.46 -38.53
CA ALA A 336 -13.02 12.33 -39.21
C ALA A 336 -12.22 12.66 -40.47
N ARG A 337 -11.25 11.79 -40.79
CA ARG A 337 -10.97 11.31 -42.15
C ARG A 337 -10.45 9.86 -42.13
N PRO A 338 -10.85 9.00 -43.10
CA PRO A 338 -10.60 7.56 -43.08
C PRO A 338 -9.50 7.10 -44.06
N CYS A 339 -8.91 5.93 -43.79
CA CYS A 339 -8.30 4.95 -44.73
C CYS A 339 -8.09 3.65 -43.93
N ALA A 340 -8.82 2.55 -44.22
CA ALA A 340 -8.39 1.41 -45.05
C ALA A 340 -7.09 0.75 -44.52
N THR A 341 -6.95 -0.55 -44.23
CA THR A 341 -7.66 -1.78 -44.63
C THR A 341 -7.17 -2.94 -43.70
N SER A 342 -8.05 -3.93 -43.48
CA SER A 342 -8.01 -5.18 -42.67
C SER A 342 -6.80 -6.15 -42.82
N PRO A 343 -6.83 -7.42 -42.32
CA PRO A 343 -6.92 -7.93 -40.92
C PRO A 343 -5.93 -9.12 -40.68
N SER A 344 -6.19 -9.96 -39.65
CA SER A 344 -5.68 -11.34 -39.37
C SER A 344 -4.60 -11.38 -38.26
N THR A 345 -4.64 -12.21 -37.21
CA THR A 345 -5.23 -13.54 -37.05
C THR A 345 -5.44 -13.84 -35.56
N CYS A 346 -6.56 -14.52 -35.27
CA CYS A 346 -6.95 -15.07 -33.98
C CYS A 346 -6.51 -16.54 -33.86
N CYS A 347 -6.50 -17.07 -32.63
CA CYS A 347 -6.55 -18.49 -32.24
C CYS A 347 -5.26 -19.30 -31.95
N ARG A 348 -5.19 -19.71 -30.66
CA ARG A 348 -5.22 -21.10 -30.16
C ARG A 348 -3.90 -21.90 -30.15
N SER A 349 -3.44 -22.29 -28.96
CA SER A 349 -3.50 -23.69 -28.49
C SER A 349 -2.87 -23.87 -27.10
N THR A 350 -3.64 -24.57 -26.28
CA THR A 350 -3.28 -25.35 -25.09
C THR A 350 -2.02 -26.22 -25.25
N ARG A 351 -1.13 -26.20 -24.25
CA ARG A 351 -0.70 -27.34 -23.42
C ARG A 351 -0.05 -26.81 -22.15
#